data_AF-A0A949BJY2-F1
#
_entry.id   AF-A0A949BJY2-F1
#
_cell.length_a   1.000
_cell.length_b   1.000
_cell.length_c   1.000
_cell.angle_alpha   90.00
_cell.angle_beta   90.00
_cell.angle_gamma   90.00
#
_symmetry.space_group_name_H-M   'P 1'
#
loop_
_entity.id
_entity.type
_entity.pdbx_description
1 polymer ?
#
loop_
_entity_poly.entity_id
_entity_poly.type
_entity_poly.pdbx_seq_one_letter_code
_entity_poly.pdbx_strand_id
1 'polypeptide(L)'
;MRKDGVIKFIIMRLKIFVYTACVFGLVLNFCYAQEPAPTDMEDYLDIFELAVSSSYGRIKEIYKGTSAEVIVHIQDAHANYEAQTNIGNILDLLVQDYGLRVAGIEGSVGKLETELFSTFPEDEIRAQTADYFVREGKMSGPEALVISKGFEYPLALYGIEDKELYDNNFKAFQESLPFKQEAKQYFRGLGVALGNLKSALYIPELTEIDAKQLAFDLKFINLNTYALFLSEELQKRQLETSPYPNYVKLVTAIKDEDKIDFSQAEEERTKLLTEVTGVLPEEDIQSLLDKGLAYKNGQLTASQYLSFVKELALGHNIDFSQYKNLDRYIGYTKNYDEINSFELFNEIEELDTLIRSKLYKNNEQKELDLLVRGLKVMERLVDIKMVNKDLEFYKKHQDELKTDRYLNFIKAEAEKSGVSVSLPADIAYLDVYIPAWVDFYRVAGLRDEAMIRNTLKMIKENNRKIGVMVTGGFHTRELTRMLKEKGISYIVITPLITKNIPGPYFDRLTGKKSALDKFMEELNAVVPNKTANR
;
A
#
# COMPACT_ATOMS: atom_id res chain seq x y z
N MET A 1 -32.64 -42.40 49.06
CA MET A 1 -32.02 -41.34 49.90
C MET A 1 -30.66 -40.83 49.38
N ARG A 2 -30.52 -40.45 48.09
CA ARG A 2 -29.31 -39.76 47.57
C ARG A 2 -29.57 -38.81 46.37
N LYS A 3 -30.82 -38.41 46.11
CA LYS A 3 -31.16 -37.44 45.03
C LYS A 3 -31.48 -36.03 45.57
N ASP A 4 -32.00 -35.92 46.78
CA ASP A 4 -32.39 -34.62 47.35
C ASP A 4 -31.20 -33.75 47.81
N GLY A 5 -30.05 -34.37 48.13
CA GLY A 5 -28.83 -33.66 48.51
C GLY A 5 -28.13 -32.95 47.35
N VAL A 6 -28.16 -33.54 46.15
CA VAL A 6 -27.50 -32.98 44.95
C VAL A 6 -28.30 -31.80 44.40
N ILE A 7 -29.62 -31.88 44.42
CA ILE A 7 -30.50 -30.79 43.99
C ILE A 7 -30.39 -29.60 44.95
N LYS A 8 -30.34 -29.84 46.27
CA LYS A 8 -30.09 -28.77 47.25
C LYS A 8 -28.71 -28.12 47.08
N PHE A 9 -27.68 -28.89 46.73
CA PHE A 9 -26.34 -28.37 46.50
C PHE A 9 -26.25 -27.50 45.23
N ILE A 10 -26.92 -27.91 44.15
CA ILE A 10 -26.98 -27.14 42.89
C ILE A 10 -27.78 -25.85 43.10
N ILE A 11 -28.93 -25.90 43.78
CA ILE A 11 -29.74 -24.70 44.09
C ILE A 11 -28.96 -23.72 44.98
N MET A 12 -28.17 -24.21 45.92
CA MET A 12 -27.33 -23.38 46.79
C MET A 12 -26.22 -22.68 46.00
N ARG A 13 -25.55 -23.37 45.05
CA ARG A 13 -24.54 -22.74 44.18
C ARG A 13 -25.13 -21.79 43.15
N LEU A 14 -26.33 -22.07 42.63
CA LEU A 14 -27.03 -21.15 41.74
C LEU A 14 -27.46 -19.88 42.46
N LYS A 15 -27.92 -19.99 43.72
CA LYS A 15 -28.23 -18.83 44.56
C LYS A 15 -26.99 -18.00 44.89
N ILE A 16 -25.85 -18.65 45.19
CA ILE A 16 -24.57 -17.94 45.39
C ILE A 16 -24.15 -17.23 44.10
N PHE A 17 -24.19 -17.89 42.94
CA PHE A 17 -23.82 -17.29 41.65
C PHE A 17 -24.72 -16.11 41.26
N VAL A 18 -26.03 -16.21 41.45
CA VAL A 18 -26.98 -15.12 41.20
C VAL A 18 -26.78 -13.97 42.20
N TYR A 19 -26.46 -14.27 43.47
CA TYR A 19 -26.18 -13.23 44.47
C TYR A 19 -24.85 -12.51 44.17
N THR A 20 -23.80 -13.23 43.74
CA THR A 20 -22.53 -12.62 43.32
C THR A 20 -22.69 -11.80 42.04
N ALA A 21 -23.51 -12.26 41.08
CA ALA A 21 -23.82 -11.52 39.84
C ALA A 21 -24.67 -10.26 40.10
N CYS A 22 -25.62 -10.31 41.04
CA CYS A 22 -26.41 -9.14 41.44
C CYS A 22 -25.60 -8.13 42.26
N VAL A 23 -24.65 -8.57 43.10
CA VAL A 23 -23.76 -7.65 43.83
C VAL A 23 -22.73 -7.02 42.88
N PHE A 24 -22.20 -7.74 41.88
CA PHE A 24 -21.37 -7.14 40.83
C PHE A 24 -22.16 -6.18 39.93
N GLY A 25 -23.41 -6.51 39.59
CA GLY A 25 -24.31 -5.63 38.81
C GLY A 25 -24.78 -4.38 39.55
N LEU A 26 -24.80 -4.39 40.90
CA LEU A 26 -25.13 -3.21 41.72
C LEU A 26 -23.91 -2.31 41.97
N VAL A 27 -22.69 -2.86 42.00
CA VAL A 27 -21.45 -2.06 42.09
C VAL A 27 -21.14 -1.37 40.75
N LEU A 28 -21.55 -1.95 39.61
CA LEU A 28 -21.42 -1.33 38.29
C LEU A 28 -22.40 -0.18 38.01
N ASN A 29 -23.47 -0.03 38.81
CA ASN A 29 -24.47 1.04 38.63
C ASN A 29 -24.28 2.27 39.54
N PHE A 30 -23.24 2.30 40.37
CA PHE A 30 -22.92 3.45 41.24
C PHE A 30 -21.59 4.16 40.93
N CYS A 31 -20.94 3.82 39.81
CA CYS A 31 -19.82 4.57 39.26
C CYS A 31 -20.11 5.03 37.82
N TYR A 32 -21.23 5.72 37.60
CA TYR A 32 -21.31 6.75 36.56
C TYR A 32 -20.94 8.10 37.20
N ALA A 33 -19.69 8.19 37.67
CA ALA A 33 -19.05 9.48 37.72
C ALA A 33 -18.65 9.79 36.27
N GLN A 34 -18.96 10.99 35.78
CA GLN A 34 -18.34 11.47 34.54
C GLN A 34 -16.84 11.27 34.69
N GLU A 35 -16.25 10.40 33.86
CA GLU A 35 -14.79 10.32 33.79
C GLU A 35 -14.30 11.74 33.50
N PRO A 36 -13.41 12.30 34.34
CA PRO A 36 -12.73 13.52 33.95
C PRO A 36 -12.01 13.23 32.64
N ALA A 37 -12.09 14.15 31.69
CA ALA A 37 -11.33 14.08 30.44
C ALA A 37 -9.88 13.70 30.78
N PRO A 38 -9.25 12.74 30.06
CA PRO A 38 -7.87 12.39 30.31
C PRO A 38 -7.05 13.68 30.24
N THR A 39 -6.47 14.07 31.38
CA THR A 39 -5.45 15.10 31.41
C THR A 39 -4.20 14.48 30.81
N ASP A 40 -4.09 14.54 29.48
CA ASP A 40 -2.89 14.18 28.72
C ASP A 40 -1.76 15.15 29.16
N MET A 41 -1.03 14.78 30.21
CA MET A 41 0.34 15.26 30.49
C MET A 41 1.30 14.09 30.26
N GLU A 42 1.25 13.50 29.08
CA GLU A 42 2.37 12.78 28.49
C GLU A 42 2.98 13.72 27.43
N ASP A 43 4.30 13.91 27.48
CA ASP A 43 5.05 14.69 26.49
C ASP A 43 5.11 13.91 25.16
N TYR A 44 4.01 13.90 24.40
CA TYR A 44 3.99 13.34 23.05
C TYR A 44 4.82 14.17 22.09
N LEU A 45 5.45 13.50 21.13
CA LEU A 45 6.17 14.14 20.04
C LEU A 45 5.21 14.86 19.09
N ASP A 46 5.72 15.87 18.37
CA ASP A 46 4.96 16.48 17.26
C ASP A 46 4.78 15.44 16.15
N ILE A 47 3.54 15.19 15.76
CA ILE A 47 3.19 14.24 14.68
C ILE A 47 3.88 14.58 13.35
N PHE A 48 4.26 15.84 13.11
CA PHE A 48 5.01 16.22 11.91
C PHE A 48 6.51 15.92 11.99
N GLU A 49 7.00 15.50 13.15
CA GLU A 49 8.33 14.93 13.37
C GLU A 49 8.29 13.39 13.37
N LEU A 50 7.21 12.80 12.84
CA LEU A 50 7.05 11.35 12.75
C LEU A 50 8.26 10.71 12.05
N ALA A 51 8.90 9.77 12.76
CA ALA A 51 9.92 8.89 12.21
C ALA A 51 9.43 7.44 12.25
N VAL A 52 9.31 6.83 11.07
CA VAL A 52 8.96 5.40 10.94
C VAL A 52 10.25 4.63 10.69
N SER A 53 10.53 3.59 11.49
CA SER A 53 11.67 2.70 11.20
C SER A 53 11.53 2.11 9.81
N SER A 54 12.61 2.16 9.02
CA SER A 54 12.65 1.54 7.68
C SER A 54 12.33 0.04 7.67
N SER A 55 12.43 -0.63 8.82
CA SER A 55 12.03 -2.02 9.00
C SER A 55 10.51 -2.22 9.00
N TYR A 56 9.73 -1.19 9.35
CA TYR A 56 8.26 -1.23 9.37
C TYR A 56 7.65 -0.57 8.13
N GLY A 57 8.22 0.53 7.65
CA GLY A 57 7.67 1.24 6.52
C GLY A 57 8.41 2.54 6.23
N ARG A 58 7.82 3.35 5.35
CA ARG A 58 8.36 4.66 4.98
C ARG A 58 7.25 5.69 4.86
N ILE A 59 7.57 6.93 5.22
CA ILE A 59 6.71 8.07 4.93
C ILE A 59 6.84 8.42 3.45
N LYS A 60 5.72 8.41 2.74
CA LYS A 60 5.65 8.71 1.31
C LYS A 60 5.39 10.19 1.06
N GLU A 61 4.60 10.83 1.92
CA GLU A 61 4.17 12.21 1.74
C GLU A 61 3.78 12.83 3.08
N ILE A 62 4.10 14.11 3.26
CA ILE A 62 3.61 14.94 4.37
C ILE A 62 3.02 16.22 3.77
N TYR A 63 1.80 16.56 4.18
CA TYR A 63 1.16 17.82 3.84
C TYR A 63 0.68 18.52 5.11
N LYS A 64 1.13 19.76 5.31
CA LYS A 64 0.67 20.65 6.39
C LYS A 64 -0.39 21.58 5.84
N GLY A 65 -1.64 21.32 6.23
CA GLY A 65 -2.80 22.14 5.87
C GLY A 65 -3.05 23.26 6.89
N THR A 66 -4.25 23.81 6.85
CA THR A 66 -4.73 24.85 7.78
C THR A 66 -5.60 24.30 8.91
N SER A 67 -6.07 23.05 8.79
CA SER A 67 -6.89 22.38 9.82
C SER A 67 -6.05 21.99 11.04
N ALA A 68 -6.69 21.97 12.21
CA ALA A 68 -6.07 21.48 13.45
C ALA A 68 -5.99 19.94 13.48
N GLU A 69 -6.86 19.26 12.75
CA GLU A 69 -6.88 17.82 12.61
C GLU A 69 -5.77 17.32 11.67
N VAL A 70 -5.17 16.20 12.05
CA VAL A 70 -4.15 15.50 11.26
C VAL A 70 -4.62 14.07 11.00
N ILE A 71 -4.63 13.67 9.73
CA ILE A 71 -4.91 12.29 9.33
C ILE A 71 -3.61 11.58 8.97
N VAL A 72 -3.28 10.52 9.69
CA VAL A 72 -2.19 9.62 9.31
C VAL A 72 -2.79 8.50 8.46
N HIS A 73 -2.52 8.52 7.16
CA HIS A 73 -2.97 7.51 6.20
C HIS A 73 -1.93 6.39 6.08
N ILE A 74 -2.28 5.18 6.50
CA ILE A 74 -1.43 3.99 6.35
C ILE A 74 -1.98 3.13 5.21
N GLN A 75 -1.15 2.85 4.21
CA GLN A 75 -1.54 2.01 3.08
C GLN A 75 -1.62 0.53 3.49
N ASP A 76 -2.64 -0.16 3.01
CA ASP A 76 -2.81 -1.59 3.18
C ASP A 76 -2.67 -2.34 1.84
N ALA A 77 -1.93 -3.45 1.86
CA ALA A 77 -1.79 -4.38 0.74
C ALA A 77 -2.74 -5.59 0.84
N HIS A 78 -3.67 -5.56 1.80
CA HIS A 78 -4.73 -6.52 2.10
C HIS A 78 -4.28 -7.96 2.30
N ALA A 79 -4.47 -8.48 3.52
CA ALA A 79 -4.09 -9.85 3.90
C ALA A 79 -2.64 -10.25 3.56
N ASN A 80 -1.78 -9.28 3.21
CA ASN A 80 -0.35 -9.49 3.13
C ASN A 80 0.21 -9.50 4.55
N TYR A 81 0.68 -10.66 4.99
CA TYR A 81 1.10 -10.87 6.37
C TYR A 81 2.14 -9.85 6.84
N GLU A 82 3.19 -9.62 6.04
CA GLU A 82 4.26 -8.68 6.39
C GLU A 82 3.74 -7.24 6.49
N ALA A 83 2.90 -6.81 5.55
CA ALA A 83 2.27 -5.50 5.59
C ALA A 83 1.38 -5.34 6.84
N GLN A 84 0.56 -6.33 7.15
CA GLN A 84 -0.36 -6.28 8.29
C GLN A 84 0.39 -6.24 9.63
N THR A 85 1.45 -7.05 9.79
CA THR A 85 2.35 -6.97 10.94
C THR A 85 2.97 -5.58 11.06
N ASN A 86 3.46 -5.02 9.96
CA ASN A 86 4.08 -3.71 9.95
C ASN A 86 3.09 -2.57 10.20
N ILE A 87 1.83 -2.66 9.74
CA ILE A 87 0.76 -1.73 10.11
C ILE A 87 0.54 -1.74 11.63
N GLY A 88 0.52 -2.92 12.26
CA GLY A 88 0.45 -3.05 13.71
C GLY A 88 1.61 -2.36 14.42
N ASN A 89 2.85 -2.55 13.94
CA ASN A 89 4.03 -1.90 14.52
C ASN A 89 4.00 -0.36 14.37
N ILE A 90 3.56 0.14 13.21
CA ILE A 90 3.42 1.59 12.96
C ILE A 90 2.34 2.17 13.88
N LEU A 91 1.22 1.49 14.06
CA LEU A 91 0.17 1.90 14.98
C LEU A 91 0.65 1.92 16.43
N ASP A 92 1.40 0.90 16.86
CA ASP A 92 1.94 0.86 18.23
C ASP A 92 2.88 2.04 18.48
N LEU A 93 3.78 2.34 17.54
CA LEU A 93 4.63 3.52 17.59
C LEU A 93 3.82 4.83 17.70
N LEU A 94 2.76 4.97 16.90
CA LEU A 94 1.88 6.15 16.96
C LEU A 94 1.14 6.27 18.30
N VAL A 95 0.77 5.14 18.92
CA VAL A 95 0.11 5.11 20.23
C VAL A 95 1.06 5.54 21.35
N GLN A 96 2.28 5.00 21.35
CA GLN A 96 3.28 5.25 22.40
C GLN A 96 3.86 6.68 22.30
N ASP A 97 4.28 7.08 21.09
CA ASP A 97 5.14 8.27 20.94
C ASP A 97 4.35 9.53 20.55
N TYR A 98 3.17 9.37 19.93
CA TYR A 98 2.39 10.45 19.33
C TYR A 98 0.96 10.57 19.86
N GLY A 99 0.61 9.82 20.92
CA GLY A 99 -0.68 9.94 21.58
C GLY A 99 -1.88 9.49 20.73
N LEU A 100 -1.67 8.59 19.76
CA LEU A 100 -2.78 8.05 18.97
C LEU A 100 -3.75 7.26 19.86
N ARG A 101 -5.06 7.49 19.64
CA ARG A 101 -6.13 6.81 20.39
C ARG A 101 -7.26 6.26 19.53
N VAL A 102 -7.35 6.67 18.27
CA VAL A 102 -8.39 6.22 17.33
C VAL A 102 -7.81 5.90 15.96
N ALA A 103 -8.20 4.76 15.40
CA ALA A 103 -7.83 4.35 14.05
C ALA A 103 -9.05 3.83 13.26
N GLY A 104 -9.21 4.38 12.06
CA GLY A 104 -10.19 3.98 11.06
C GLY A 104 -9.66 2.86 10.17
N ILE A 105 -10.46 1.83 9.91
CA ILE A 105 -10.08 0.65 9.12
C ILE A 105 -11.10 0.45 7.99
N GLU A 106 -10.58 0.30 6.76
CA GLU A 106 -11.36 -0.09 5.59
C GLU A 106 -12.03 -1.47 5.78
N GLY A 107 -13.23 -1.65 5.24
CA GLY A 107 -13.94 -2.93 5.23
C GLY A 107 -14.84 -3.21 6.45
N SER A 108 -15.00 -2.26 7.37
CA SER A 108 -15.91 -2.36 8.52
C SER A 108 -16.72 -1.06 8.72
N VAL A 109 -17.76 -1.11 9.55
CA VAL A 109 -18.60 0.06 9.90
C VAL A 109 -18.72 0.19 11.42
N GLY A 110 -18.54 1.40 11.95
CA GLY A 110 -18.75 1.70 13.38
C GLY A 110 -17.61 1.20 14.27
N LYS A 111 -17.76 1.30 15.60
CA LYS A 111 -16.73 0.83 16.54
C LYS A 111 -16.57 -0.70 16.40
N LEU A 112 -15.33 -1.18 16.29
CA LEU A 112 -15.03 -2.61 16.29
C LEU A 112 -15.04 -3.14 17.73
N GLU A 113 -15.75 -4.25 17.95
CA GLU A 113 -15.84 -4.93 19.24
C GLU A 113 -14.69 -5.95 19.39
N THR A 114 -13.53 -5.49 19.84
CA THR A 114 -12.36 -6.36 20.11
C THR A 114 -12.34 -6.91 21.52
N GLU A 115 -13.20 -6.40 22.41
CA GLU A 115 -13.27 -6.71 23.84
C GLU A 115 -13.54 -8.20 24.12
N LEU A 116 -14.25 -8.88 23.21
CA LEU A 116 -14.50 -10.33 23.30
C LEU A 116 -13.20 -11.15 23.31
N PHE A 117 -12.17 -10.66 22.62
CA PHE A 117 -10.88 -11.34 22.49
C PHE A 117 -9.80 -10.73 23.38
N SER A 118 -9.79 -9.39 23.53
CA SER A 118 -8.76 -8.68 24.30
C SER A 118 -8.87 -8.85 25.82
N THR A 119 -10.02 -9.33 26.32
CA THR A 119 -10.24 -9.65 27.74
C THR A 119 -9.79 -11.08 28.12
N PHE A 120 -9.40 -11.91 27.14
CA PHE A 120 -8.88 -13.24 27.43
C PHE A 120 -7.56 -13.14 28.23
N PRO A 121 -7.40 -13.84 29.37
CA PRO A 121 -6.36 -13.50 30.35
C PRO A 121 -4.92 -13.86 29.95
N GLU A 122 -4.72 -14.73 28.95
CA GLU A 122 -3.38 -15.22 28.58
C GLU A 122 -2.82 -14.48 27.37
N ASP A 123 -1.84 -13.60 27.61
CA ASP A 123 -1.22 -12.73 26.59
C ASP A 123 -0.62 -13.52 25.41
N GLU A 124 0.10 -14.61 25.71
CA GLU A 124 0.73 -15.45 24.70
C GLU A 124 -0.31 -16.10 23.78
N ILE A 125 -1.44 -16.55 24.35
CA ILE A 125 -2.53 -17.15 23.58
C ILE A 125 -3.20 -16.10 22.70
N ARG A 126 -3.44 -14.89 23.20
CA ARG A 126 -4.00 -13.78 22.39
C ARG A 126 -3.09 -13.49 21.21
N ALA A 127 -1.78 -13.34 21.44
CA ALA A 127 -0.80 -13.03 20.40
C ALA A 127 -0.70 -14.13 19.34
N GLN A 128 -0.58 -15.40 19.73
CA GLN A 128 -0.52 -16.53 18.81
C GLN A 128 -1.80 -16.69 17.98
N THR A 129 -2.96 -16.49 18.62
CA THR A 129 -4.27 -16.58 17.96
C THR A 129 -4.45 -15.45 16.95
N ALA A 130 -4.10 -14.21 17.33
CA ALA A 130 -4.14 -13.07 16.45
C ALA A 130 -3.21 -13.26 15.24
N ASP A 131 -1.96 -13.68 15.46
CA ASP A 131 -1.00 -13.97 14.39
C ASP A 131 -1.54 -15.02 13.41
N TYR A 132 -2.12 -16.10 13.91
CA TYR A 132 -2.76 -17.12 13.08
C TYR A 132 -3.86 -16.52 12.18
N PHE A 133 -4.78 -15.73 12.75
CA PHE A 133 -5.86 -15.14 11.96
C PHE A 133 -5.40 -14.07 10.97
N VAL A 134 -4.31 -13.34 11.26
CA VAL A 134 -3.67 -12.44 10.28
C VAL A 134 -3.09 -13.23 9.12
N ARG A 135 -2.39 -14.35 9.37
CA ARG A 135 -1.87 -15.23 8.30
C ARG A 135 -2.97 -15.80 7.42
N GLU A 136 -4.12 -16.12 8.01
CA GLU A 136 -5.30 -16.62 7.29
C GLU A 136 -6.11 -15.50 6.61
N GLY A 137 -5.73 -14.23 6.81
CA GLY A 137 -6.42 -13.05 6.27
C GLY A 137 -7.82 -12.82 6.85
N LYS A 138 -8.08 -13.34 8.05
CA LYS A 138 -9.36 -13.19 8.76
C LYS A 138 -9.35 -12.09 9.81
N MET A 139 -8.17 -11.53 10.08
CA MET A 139 -7.95 -10.46 11.03
C MET A 139 -6.94 -9.48 10.43
N SER A 140 -7.19 -8.20 10.62
CA SER A 140 -6.26 -7.15 10.23
C SER A 140 -5.17 -6.95 11.28
N GLY A 141 -4.05 -6.36 10.88
CA GLY A 141 -2.95 -5.95 11.75
C GLY A 141 -3.39 -5.03 12.89
N PRO A 142 -4.23 -4.00 12.65
CA PRO A 142 -4.80 -3.18 13.72
C PRO A 142 -5.58 -4.00 14.76
N GLU A 143 -6.45 -4.93 14.33
CA GLU A 143 -7.19 -5.80 15.25
C GLU A 143 -6.25 -6.71 16.04
N ALA A 144 -5.26 -7.30 15.36
CA ALA A 144 -4.27 -8.15 16.00
C ALA A 144 -3.44 -7.40 17.05
N LEU A 145 -3.09 -6.14 16.80
CA LEU A 145 -2.40 -5.28 17.76
C LEU A 145 -3.25 -5.10 19.03
N VAL A 146 -4.49 -4.62 18.89
CA VAL A 146 -5.36 -4.32 20.04
C VAL A 146 -5.68 -5.59 20.83
N ILE A 147 -5.94 -6.71 20.16
CA ILE A 147 -6.21 -8.00 20.81
C ILE A 147 -4.97 -8.50 21.57
N SER A 148 -3.79 -8.45 20.95
CA SER A 148 -2.56 -8.94 21.56
C SER A 148 -2.17 -8.12 22.79
N LYS A 149 -2.27 -6.79 22.71
CA LYS A 149 -1.95 -5.87 23.81
C LYS A 149 -2.95 -5.92 24.97
N GLY A 150 -4.16 -6.43 24.73
CA GLY A 150 -5.17 -6.65 25.76
C GLY A 150 -6.11 -5.45 25.96
N PHE A 151 -7.14 -5.64 26.80
CA PHE A 151 -8.27 -4.72 26.93
C PHE A 151 -7.91 -3.31 27.47
N GLU A 152 -6.76 -3.16 28.15
CA GLU A 152 -6.29 -1.86 28.68
C GLU A 152 -5.56 -1.03 27.61
N TYR A 153 -5.29 -1.60 26.43
CA TYR A 153 -4.59 -0.89 25.37
C TYR A 153 -5.46 0.27 24.84
N PRO A 154 -4.92 1.51 24.73
CA PRO A 154 -5.74 2.71 24.62
C PRO A 154 -6.23 3.03 23.20
N LEU A 155 -5.96 2.17 22.22
CA LEU A 155 -6.34 2.36 20.82
C LEU A 155 -7.73 1.76 20.54
N ALA A 156 -8.69 2.63 20.20
CA ALA A 156 -10.00 2.20 19.70
C ALA A 156 -10.02 2.13 18.16
N LEU A 157 -10.60 1.05 17.64
CA LEU A 157 -10.72 0.81 16.20
C LEU A 157 -12.13 1.09 15.71
N TYR A 158 -12.23 1.74 14.56
CA TYR A 158 -13.50 2.08 13.92
C TYR A 158 -13.48 1.68 12.46
N GLY A 159 -14.56 1.08 11.99
CA GLY A 159 -14.83 0.90 10.59
C GLY A 159 -15.23 2.21 9.93
N ILE A 160 -14.57 2.55 8.83
CA ILE A 160 -14.76 3.81 8.10
C ILE A 160 -15.55 3.65 6.79
N GLU A 161 -16.14 2.48 6.54
CA GLU A 161 -16.97 2.25 5.35
C GLU A 161 -18.33 2.93 5.43
N ASP A 162 -18.91 3.09 4.24
CA ASP A 162 -20.36 3.13 4.08
C ASP A 162 -20.85 1.75 3.68
N LYS A 163 -21.82 1.20 4.42
CA LYS A 163 -22.31 -0.17 4.21
C LYS A 163 -22.88 -0.37 2.79
N GLU A 164 -23.64 0.59 2.29
CA GLU A 164 -24.29 0.46 0.98
C GLU A 164 -23.25 0.53 -0.14
N LEU A 165 -22.28 1.44 -0.04
CA LEU A 165 -21.18 1.51 -1.01
C LEU A 165 -20.30 0.25 -0.97
N TYR A 166 -20.01 -0.28 0.22
CA TYR A 166 -19.25 -1.52 0.36
C TYR A 166 -19.99 -2.70 -0.27
N ASP A 167 -21.28 -2.89 0.04
CA ASP A 167 -22.10 -3.97 -0.50
C ASP A 167 -22.21 -3.87 -2.03
N ASN A 168 -22.40 -2.66 -2.57
CA ASN A 168 -22.44 -2.42 -4.01
C ASN A 168 -21.09 -2.73 -4.68
N ASN A 169 -19.97 -2.37 -4.03
CA ASN A 169 -18.64 -2.66 -4.56
C ASN A 169 -18.37 -4.17 -4.57
N PHE A 170 -18.73 -4.86 -3.49
CA PHE A 170 -18.62 -6.31 -3.37
C PHE A 170 -19.51 -7.05 -4.38
N LYS A 171 -20.74 -6.56 -4.61
CA LYS A 171 -21.62 -7.09 -5.64
C LYS A 171 -21.01 -6.99 -7.04
N ALA A 172 -20.43 -5.84 -7.41
CA ALA A 172 -19.75 -5.68 -8.69
C ALA A 172 -18.56 -6.64 -8.84
N PHE A 173 -17.82 -6.89 -7.75
CA PHE A 173 -16.79 -7.93 -7.70
C PHE A 173 -17.37 -9.33 -7.97
N GLN A 174 -18.45 -9.70 -7.27
CA GLN A 174 -19.08 -11.02 -7.43
C GLN A 174 -19.66 -11.24 -8.83
N GLU A 175 -20.27 -10.23 -9.43
CA GLU A 175 -20.87 -10.30 -10.77
C GLU A 175 -19.81 -10.43 -11.87
N SER A 176 -18.62 -9.86 -11.65
CA SER A 176 -17.52 -9.90 -12.63
C SER A 176 -16.68 -11.19 -12.55
N LEU A 177 -16.62 -11.84 -11.39
CA LEU A 177 -15.75 -12.99 -11.14
C LEU A 177 -15.97 -14.20 -12.07
N PRO A 178 -17.21 -14.63 -12.39
CA PRO A 178 -17.45 -15.80 -13.24
C PRO A 178 -16.84 -15.66 -14.63
N PHE A 179 -16.75 -14.43 -15.14
CA PHE A 179 -16.30 -14.14 -16.51
C PHE A 179 -14.80 -13.86 -16.62
N LYS A 180 -14.08 -13.82 -15.48
CA LYS A 180 -12.65 -13.46 -15.44
C LYS A 180 -11.78 -14.37 -16.31
N GLN A 181 -11.99 -15.69 -16.26
CA GLN A 181 -11.18 -16.63 -17.05
C GLN A 181 -11.47 -16.51 -18.55
N GLU A 182 -12.73 -16.32 -18.91
CA GLU A 182 -13.16 -16.13 -20.30
C GLU A 182 -12.55 -14.82 -20.86
N ALA A 183 -12.66 -13.71 -20.12
CA ALA A 183 -12.05 -12.43 -20.48
C ALA A 183 -10.55 -12.54 -20.72
N LYS A 184 -9.82 -13.28 -19.87
CA LYS A 184 -8.38 -13.52 -20.05
C LYS A 184 -8.05 -14.30 -21.32
N GLN A 185 -8.88 -15.27 -21.71
CA GLN A 185 -8.70 -16.00 -22.96
C GLN A 185 -8.90 -15.07 -24.17
N TYR A 186 -9.89 -14.18 -24.10
CA TYR A 186 -10.10 -13.15 -25.12
C TYR A 186 -8.91 -12.20 -25.23
N PHE A 187 -8.41 -11.68 -24.11
CA PHE A 187 -7.25 -10.79 -24.12
C PHE A 187 -5.99 -11.46 -24.66
N ARG A 188 -5.78 -12.74 -24.34
CA ARG A 188 -4.68 -13.52 -24.95
C ARG A 188 -4.83 -13.61 -26.47
N GLY A 189 -6.04 -13.85 -26.98
CA GLY A 189 -6.31 -13.88 -28.42
C GLY A 189 -6.03 -12.54 -29.10
N LEU A 190 -6.53 -11.45 -28.52
CA LEU A 190 -6.25 -10.09 -28.99
C LEU A 190 -4.75 -9.76 -28.94
N GLY A 191 -4.06 -10.13 -27.86
CA GLY A 191 -2.64 -9.89 -27.69
C GLY A 191 -1.80 -10.58 -28.77
N VAL A 192 -2.14 -11.83 -29.13
CA VAL A 192 -1.50 -12.54 -30.24
C VAL A 192 -1.76 -11.83 -31.58
N ALA A 193 -3.01 -11.46 -31.86
CA ALA A 193 -3.36 -10.79 -33.11
C ALA A 193 -2.68 -9.43 -33.26
N LEU A 194 -2.69 -8.59 -32.21
CA LEU A 194 -1.98 -7.31 -32.19
C LEU A 194 -0.47 -7.51 -32.29
N GLY A 195 0.09 -8.54 -31.66
CA GLY A 195 1.50 -8.90 -31.77
C GLY A 195 1.92 -9.22 -33.21
N ASN A 196 1.12 -9.98 -33.94
CA ASN A 196 1.37 -10.25 -35.36
C ASN A 196 1.29 -8.98 -36.21
N LEU A 197 0.34 -8.09 -35.90
CA LEU A 197 0.22 -6.80 -36.59
C LEU A 197 1.37 -5.85 -36.28
N LYS A 198 1.94 -5.87 -35.07
CA LYS A 198 3.18 -5.12 -34.76
C LYS A 198 4.30 -5.51 -35.72
N SER A 199 4.49 -6.80 -35.98
CA SER A 199 5.54 -7.27 -36.91
C SER A 199 5.37 -6.77 -38.34
N ALA A 200 4.14 -6.44 -38.77
CA ALA A 200 3.86 -5.93 -40.11
C ALA A 200 3.84 -4.39 -40.18
N LEU A 201 3.32 -3.73 -39.14
CA LEU A 201 3.04 -2.29 -39.14
C LEU A 201 4.14 -1.47 -38.46
N TYR A 202 4.83 -1.98 -37.44
CA TYR A 202 5.84 -1.21 -36.73
C TYR A 202 7.11 -1.07 -37.54
N ILE A 203 7.66 0.15 -37.53
CA ILE A 203 9.02 0.41 -38.00
C ILE A 203 10.04 -0.18 -37.00
N PRO A 204 11.30 -0.42 -37.42
CA PRO A 204 12.33 -0.99 -36.55
C PRO A 204 12.46 -0.26 -35.21
N GLU A 205 12.38 1.07 -35.21
CA GLU A 205 12.50 1.90 -34.00
C GLU A 205 11.32 1.72 -33.03
N LEU A 206 10.09 1.54 -33.53
CA LEU A 206 8.93 1.23 -32.69
C LEU A 206 9.02 -0.19 -32.12
N THR A 207 9.51 -1.13 -32.93
CA THR A 207 9.74 -2.52 -32.50
C THR A 207 10.80 -2.60 -31.39
N GLU A 208 11.87 -1.82 -31.48
CA GLU A 208 12.91 -1.78 -30.45
C GLU A 208 12.39 -1.22 -29.12
N ILE A 209 11.65 -0.11 -29.13
CA ILE A 209 11.05 0.47 -27.92
C ILE A 209 10.06 -0.52 -27.28
N ASP A 210 9.22 -1.18 -28.08
CA ASP A 210 8.29 -2.20 -27.59
C ASP A 210 9.00 -3.39 -26.94
N ALA A 211 10.09 -3.87 -27.55
CA ALA A 211 10.90 -4.95 -27.00
C ALA A 211 11.59 -4.55 -25.68
N LYS A 212 12.13 -3.33 -25.59
CA LYS A 212 12.78 -2.82 -24.37
C LYS A 212 11.77 -2.62 -23.24
N GLN A 213 10.60 -2.06 -23.54
CA GLN A 213 9.52 -1.93 -22.56
C GLN A 213 9.06 -3.30 -22.07
N LEU A 214 8.86 -4.28 -22.96
CA LEU A 214 8.47 -5.63 -22.57
C LEU A 214 9.55 -6.31 -21.71
N ALA A 215 10.83 -6.13 -22.05
CA ALA A 215 11.93 -6.65 -21.25
C ALA A 215 11.96 -6.03 -19.84
N PHE A 216 11.61 -4.74 -19.72
CA PHE A 216 11.50 -4.05 -18.44
C PHE A 216 10.30 -4.56 -17.63
N ASP A 217 9.11 -4.63 -18.26
CA ASP A 217 7.88 -5.14 -17.65
C ASP A 217 8.06 -6.57 -17.10
N LEU A 218 8.80 -7.42 -17.85
CA LEU A 218 9.11 -8.80 -17.48
C LEU A 218 10.35 -8.95 -16.58
N LYS A 219 10.96 -7.83 -16.15
CA LYS A 219 12.15 -7.78 -15.28
C LYS A 219 13.40 -8.46 -15.85
N PHE A 220 13.49 -8.61 -17.17
CA PHE A 220 14.72 -9.04 -17.86
C PHE A 220 15.77 -7.94 -17.89
N ILE A 221 15.34 -6.67 -17.88
CA ILE A 221 16.20 -5.51 -17.64
C ILE A 221 15.72 -4.75 -16.41
N ASN A 222 16.64 -4.08 -15.72
CA ASN A 222 16.31 -3.26 -14.56
C ASN A 222 15.93 -1.83 -14.96
N LEU A 223 15.48 -1.05 -13.97
CA LEU A 223 15.07 0.34 -14.14
C LEU A 223 16.18 1.20 -14.75
N ASN A 224 17.42 1.05 -14.29
CA ASN A 224 18.55 1.86 -14.74
C ASN A 224 18.83 1.63 -16.23
N THR A 225 18.79 0.38 -16.68
CA THR A 225 18.98 0.01 -18.08
C THR A 225 17.88 0.58 -18.97
N TYR A 226 16.62 0.53 -18.53
CA TYR A 226 15.51 1.07 -19.30
C TYR A 226 15.53 2.62 -19.33
N ALA A 227 15.84 3.27 -18.22
CA ALA A 227 15.99 4.72 -18.15
C ALA A 227 17.13 5.23 -19.04
N LEU A 228 18.28 4.54 -19.10
CA LEU A 228 19.35 4.90 -20.02
C LEU A 228 18.93 4.73 -21.49
N PHE A 229 18.21 3.65 -21.83
CA PHE A 229 17.65 3.47 -23.17
C PHE A 229 16.73 4.63 -23.57
N LEU A 230 15.78 5.02 -22.69
CA LEU A 230 14.93 6.18 -22.95
C LEU A 230 15.75 7.47 -23.10
N SER A 231 16.82 7.64 -22.30
CA SER A 231 17.71 8.80 -22.40
C SER A 231 18.39 8.88 -23.76
N GLU A 232 18.83 7.76 -24.33
CA GLU A 232 19.41 7.72 -25.67
C GLU A 232 18.36 8.07 -26.74
N GLU A 233 17.14 7.52 -26.63
CA GLU A 233 16.07 7.79 -27.58
C GLU A 233 15.60 9.25 -27.56
N LEU A 234 15.59 9.89 -26.38
CA LEU A 234 15.30 11.32 -26.21
C LEU A 234 16.40 12.18 -26.83
N GLN A 235 17.68 11.84 -26.63
CA GLN A 235 18.82 12.55 -27.22
C GLN A 235 18.84 12.46 -28.74
N LYS A 236 18.66 11.26 -29.30
CA LYS A 236 18.59 11.03 -30.77
C LYS A 236 17.54 11.91 -31.45
N ARG A 237 16.46 12.26 -30.72
CA ARG A 237 15.32 13.04 -31.22
C ARG A 237 15.26 14.48 -30.73
N GLN A 238 16.26 14.93 -29.97
CA GLN A 238 16.33 16.28 -29.40
C GLN A 238 15.05 16.65 -28.61
N LEU A 239 14.56 15.72 -27.80
CA LEU A 239 13.39 15.93 -26.94
C LEU A 239 13.81 16.46 -25.57
N GLU A 240 13.09 17.49 -25.10
CA GLU A 240 13.34 18.13 -23.81
C GLU A 240 12.98 17.23 -22.62
N THR A 241 13.90 17.11 -21.66
CA THR A 241 13.68 16.40 -20.40
C THR A 241 13.39 17.33 -19.22
N SER A 242 13.48 18.64 -19.42
CA SER A 242 13.24 19.67 -18.39
C SER A 242 11.92 19.52 -17.61
N PRO A 243 10.79 19.06 -18.22
CA PRO A 243 9.55 18.81 -17.48
C PRO A 243 9.57 17.59 -16.54
N TYR A 244 10.62 16.76 -16.58
CA TYR A 244 10.67 15.45 -15.92
C TYR A 244 11.83 15.38 -14.89
N PRO A 245 11.71 16.10 -13.76
CA PRO A 245 12.81 16.30 -12.82
C PRO A 245 13.26 14.99 -12.13
N ASN A 246 12.35 14.07 -11.80
CA ASN A 246 12.73 12.83 -11.11
C ASN A 246 13.50 11.89 -12.04
N TYR A 247 13.11 11.83 -13.31
CA TYR A 247 13.80 11.09 -14.36
C TYR A 247 15.19 11.67 -14.62
N VAL A 248 15.32 13.01 -14.68
CA VAL A 248 16.63 13.66 -14.81
C VAL A 248 17.54 13.35 -13.62
N LYS A 249 17.01 13.38 -12.39
CA LYS A 249 17.75 12.96 -11.19
C LYS A 249 18.22 11.51 -11.30
N LEU A 250 17.35 10.58 -11.71
CA LEU A 250 17.70 9.17 -11.90
C LEU A 250 18.83 8.98 -12.91
N VAL A 251 18.68 9.52 -14.12
CA VAL A 251 19.68 9.37 -15.19
C VAL A 251 21.02 10.01 -14.79
N THR A 252 20.99 11.13 -14.06
CA THR A 252 22.20 11.77 -13.52
C THR A 252 22.86 10.88 -12.48
N ALA A 253 22.10 10.35 -11.53
CA ALA A 253 22.60 9.46 -10.50
C ALA A 253 23.24 8.19 -11.09
N ILE A 254 22.61 7.57 -12.10
CA ILE A 254 23.16 6.40 -12.80
C ILE A 254 24.52 6.74 -13.45
N LYS A 255 24.61 7.89 -14.13
CA LYS A 255 25.87 8.32 -14.79
C LYS A 255 26.97 8.69 -13.80
N ASP A 256 26.61 9.11 -12.60
CA ASP A 256 27.56 9.41 -11.54
C ASP A 256 28.00 8.16 -10.79
N GLU A 257 27.14 7.14 -10.69
CA GLU A 257 27.44 5.82 -10.13
C GLU A 257 28.68 5.19 -10.76
N ASP A 258 28.75 5.22 -12.10
CA ASP A 258 29.87 4.68 -12.88
C ASP A 258 31.23 5.37 -12.58
N LYS A 259 31.22 6.53 -11.89
CA LYS A 259 32.41 7.30 -11.53
C LYS A 259 32.85 7.06 -10.08
N ILE A 260 32.18 6.18 -9.34
CA ILE A 260 32.44 5.91 -7.92
C ILE A 260 33.16 4.57 -7.78
N ASP A 261 34.33 4.60 -7.16
CA ASP A 261 34.93 3.39 -6.60
C ASP A 261 34.36 3.17 -5.19
N PHE A 262 33.42 2.23 -5.07
CA PHE A 262 32.73 1.94 -3.80
C PHE A 262 33.66 1.36 -2.74
N SER A 263 34.67 0.59 -3.13
CA SER A 263 35.66 0.06 -2.19
C SER A 263 36.49 1.21 -1.62
N GLN A 264 36.94 2.12 -2.50
CA GLN A 264 37.67 3.31 -2.05
C GLN A 264 36.79 4.25 -1.22
N ALA A 265 35.50 4.42 -1.56
CA ALA A 265 34.57 5.23 -0.77
C ALA A 265 34.40 4.68 0.66
N GLU A 266 34.40 3.36 0.84
CA GLU A 266 34.28 2.72 2.16
C GLU A 266 35.56 2.85 3.00
N GLU A 267 36.73 2.74 2.37
CA GLU A 267 38.02 3.04 3.00
C GLU A 267 38.09 4.52 3.43
N GLU A 268 37.70 5.43 2.54
CA GLU A 268 37.61 6.87 2.81
C GLU A 268 36.63 7.17 3.95
N ARG A 269 35.48 6.47 4.02
CA ARG A 269 34.51 6.59 5.12
C ARG A 269 35.10 6.19 6.46
N THR A 270 35.80 5.05 6.51
CA THR A 270 36.44 4.56 7.73
C THR A 270 37.53 5.52 8.20
N LYS A 271 38.34 6.04 7.27
CA LYS A 271 39.36 7.05 7.54
C LYS A 271 38.75 8.33 8.08
N LEU A 272 37.70 8.85 7.44
CA LEU A 272 36.97 10.05 7.88
C LEU A 272 36.42 9.87 9.30
N LEU A 273 35.76 8.76 9.60
CA LEU A 273 35.22 8.50 10.94
C LEU A 273 36.32 8.45 12.01
N THR A 274 37.48 7.89 11.68
CA THR A 274 38.64 7.86 12.60
C THR A 274 39.20 9.26 12.85
N GLU A 275 39.31 10.07 11.79
CA GLU A 275 39.83 11.45 11.86
C GLU A 275 38.87 12.37 12.62
N VAL A 276 37.58 12.29 12.32
CA VAL A 276 36.51 13.03 13.00
C VAL A 276 36.49 12.67 14.49
N THR A 277 36.40 11.38 14.85
CA THR A 277 36.35 10.97 16.27
C THR A 277 37.61 11.33 17.08
N GLY A 278 38.75 11.57 16.42
CA GLY A 278 39.98 12.03 17.06
C GLY A 278 40.03 13.53 17.38
N VAL A 279 39.16 14.34 16.79
CA VAL A 279 39.19 15.81 16.89
C VAL A 279 37.92 16.39 17.55
N LEU A 280 36.81 15.64 17.54
CA LEU A 280 35.53 16.15 18.03
C LEU A 280 35.48 16.40 19.55
N PRO A 281 34.79 17.48 19.99
CA PRO A 281 34.41 17.66 21.39
C PRO A 281 33.32 16.65 21.80
N GLU A 282 33.16 16.45 23.10
CA GLU A 282 32.25 15.45 23.68
C GLU A 282 30.79 15.59 23.22
N GLU A 283 30.29 16.82 23.06
CA GLU A 283 28.94 17.12 22.55
C GLU A 283 28.73 16.59 21.12
N ASP A 284 29.69 16.80 20.24
CA ASP A 284 29.61 16.35 18.84
C ASP A 284 29.79 14.84 18.71
N ILE A 285 30.56 14.21 19.61
CA ILE A 285 30.66 12.74 19.68
C ILE A 285 29.29 12.17 20.04
N GLN A 286 28.59 12.75 21.00
CA GLN A 286 27.24 12.30 21.37
C GLN A 286 26.28 12.45 20.19
N SER A 287 26.28 13.61 19.51
CA SER A 287 25.46 13.81 18.32
C SER A 287 25.79 12.81 17.20
N LEU A 288 27.06 12.46 17.00
CA LEU A 288 27.48 11.45 16.02
C LEU A 288 26.97 10.05 16.38
N LEU A 289 27.02 9.67 17.66
CA LEU A 289 26.49 8.40 18.16
C LEU A 289 24.96 8.33 18.00
N ASP A 290 24.25 9.38 18.36
CA ASP A 290 22.79 9.45 18.27
C ASP A 290 22.32 9.34 16.82
N LYS A 291 22.95 10.09 15.89
CA LYS A 291 22.66 9.99 14.45
C LYS A 291 23.08 8.63 13.87
N GLY A 292 24.17 8.04 14.38
CA GLY A 292 24.60 6.70 14.00
C GLY A 292 23.61 5.62 14.43
N LEU A 293 23.03 5.73 15.62
CA LEU A 293 21.95 4.86 16.09
C LEU A 293 20.67 5.05 15.27
N ALA A 294 20.30 6.31 14.98
CA ALA A 294 19.14 6.62 14.14
C ALA A 294 19.29 6.02 12.73
N TYR A 295 20.49 6.10 12.13
CA TYR A 295 20.80 5.44 10.87
C TYR A 295 20.69 3.91 10.99
N LYS A 296 21.31 3.31 12.01
CA LYS A 296 21.26 1.85 12.24
C LYS A 296 19.84 1.32 12.45
N ASN A 297 18.98 2.11 13.09
CA ASN A 297 17.58 1.79 13.36
C ASN A 297 16.66 2.15 12.18
N GLY A 298 17.21 2.68 11.08
CA GLY A 298 16.48 3.01 9.87
C GLY A 298 15.64 4.29 9.96
N GLN A 299 15.88 5.13 10.96
CA GLN A 299 15.24 6.45 11.11
C GLN A 299 15.90 7.52 10.23
N LEU A 300 17.17 7.33 9.87
CA LEU A 300 17.88 8.14 8.89
C LEU A 300 18.28 7.30 7.68
N THR A 301 18.28 7.93 6.50
CA THR A 301 18.86 7.35 5.29
C THR A 301 20.40 7.40 5.34
N ALA A 302 21.06 6.62 4.47
CA ALA A 302 22.50 6.69 4.32
C ALA A 302 22.96 8.09 3.89
N SER A 303 22.23 8.76 2.98
CA SER A 303 22.59 10.12 2.56
C SER A 303 22.48 11.11 3.71
N GLN A 304 21.43 11.04 4.52
CA GLN A 304 21.23 11.93 5.66
C GLN A 304 22.35 11.77 6.70
N TYR A 305 22.71 10.54 7.03
CA TYR A 305 23.81 10.27 7.96
C TYR A 305 25.16 10.72 7.40
N LEU A 306 25.49 10.36 6.17
CA LEU A 306 26.80 10.70 5.59
C LEU A 306 26.93 12.21 5.31
N SER A 307 25.85 12.89 4.96
CA SER A 307 25.82 14.35 4.84
C SER A 307 26.09 15.02 6.18
N PHE A 308 25.48 14.53 7.26
CA PHE A 308 25.78 14.99 8.63
C PHE A 308 27.26 14.78 9.00
N VAL A 309 27.83 13.61 8.72
CA VAL A 309 29.26 13.35 9.00
C VAL A 309 30.17 14.29 8.19
N LYS A 310 29.82 14.58 6.95
CA LYS A 310 30.54 15.55 6.11
C LYS A 310 30.46 16.97 6.66
N GLU A 311 29.28 17.44 7.03
CA GLU A 311 29.08 18.77 7.64
C GLU A 311 29.86 18.91 8.93
N LEU A 312 29.86 17.85 9.75
CA LEU A 312 30.62 17.79 11.00
C LEU A 312 32.13 17.85 10.75
N ALA A 313 32.65 17.12 9.77
CA ALA A 313 34.05 17.17 9.38
C ALA A 313 34.48 18.56 8.91
N LEU A 314 33.66 19.20 8.06
CA LEU A 314 33.92 20.56 7.57
C LEU A 314 33.88 21.61 8.70
N GLY A 315 32.95 21.46 9.66
CA GLY A 315 32.85 22.34 10.84
C GLY A 315 34.10 22.32 11.73
N HIS A 316 34.85 21.21 11.70
CA HIS A 316 36.09 21.02 12.46
C HIS A 316 37.36 21.16 11.62
N ASN A 317 37.27 21.83 10.46
CA ASN A 317 38.38 22.11 9.54
C ASN A 317 39.10 20.86 9.00
N ILE A 318 38.41 19.71 8.93
CA ILE A 318 38.93 18.52 8.25
C ILE A 318 38.78 18.75 6.73
N ASP A 319 39.90 18.66 6.01
CA ASP A 319 39.90 18.80 4.55
C ASP A 319 39.16 17.63 3.90
N PHE A 320 37.97 17.91 3.34
CA PHE A 320 37.15 16.89 2.70
C PHE A 320 37.61 16.56 1.28
N SER A 321 38.48 17.38 0.67
CA SER A 321 38.93 17.20 -0.72
C SER A 321 39.76 15.93 -0.93
N GLN A 322 40.27 15.34 0.17
CA GLN A 322 40.98 14.05 0.18
C GLN A 322 40.05 12.84 0.03
N TYR A 323 38.73 12.98 0.28
CA TYR A 323 37.75 11.88 0.23
C TYR A 323 36.88 11.98 -1.02
N LYS A 324 37.52 11.88 -2.19
CA LYS A 324 36.85 12.14 -3.48
C LYS A 324 35.77 11.12 -3.83
N ASN A 325 35.97 9.84 -3.51
CA ASN A 325 34.98 8.81 -3.81
C ASN A 325 33.83 8.85 -2.83
N LEU A 326 34.11 9.12 -1.56
CA LEU A 326 33.09 9.34 -0.53
C LEU A 326 32.24 10.57 -0.86
N ASP A 327 32.84 11.67 -1.32
CA ASP A 327 32.10 12.86 -1.72
C ASP A 327 31.13 12.58 -2.88
N ARG A 328 31.60 11.84 -3.90
CA ARG A 328 30.75 11.39 -5.00
C ARG A 328 29.65 10.45 -4.51
N TYR A 329 29.96 9.53 -3.60
CA TYR A 329 28.99 8.62 -3.01
C TYR A 329 27.90 9.35 -2.20
N ILE A 330 28.27 10.39 -1.44
CA ILE A 330 27.31 11.26 -0.76
C ILE A 330 26.39 11.96 -1.77
N GLY A 331 26.97 12.52 -2.85
CA GLY A 331 26.17 13.13 -3.93
C GLY A 331 25.23 12.16 -4.62
N TYR A 332 25.71 10.96 -4.94
CA TYR A 332 24.93 9.86 -5.53
C TYR A 332 23.75 9.44 -4.65
N THR A 333 24.00 9.14 -3.36
CA THR A 333 22.94 8.73 -2.42
C THR A 333 21.93 9.85 -2.20
N LYS A 334 22.37 11.11 -2.14
CA LYS A 334 21.48 12.27 -2.03
C LYS A 334 20.54 12.37 -3.22
N ASN A 335 21.06 12.25 -4.44
CA ASN A 335 20.24 12.28 -5.65
C ASN A 335 19.21 11.16 -5.67
N TYR A 336 19.56 9.95 -5.22
CA TYR A 336 18.63 8.84 -5.09
C TYR A 336 17.54 9.07 -4.04
N ASP A 337 17.90 9.58 -2.86
CA ASP A 337 16.97 9.82 -1.75
C ASP A 337 15.96 10.94 -2.08
N GLU A 338 16.34 11.91 -2.91
CA GLU A 338 15.45 12.99 -3.35
C GLU A 338 14.51 12.61 -4.52
N ILE A 339 14.62 11.41 -5.08
CA ILE A 339 13.73 10.95 -6.16
C ILE A 339 12.39 10.54 -5.56
N ASN A 340 11.32 11.23 -5.99
CA ASN A 340 9.97 10.74 -5.74
C ASN A 340 9.71 9.55 -6.66
N SER A 341 9.74 8.33 -6.11
CA SER A 341 9.56 7.11 -6.93
C SER A 341 8.21 7.07 -7.67
N PHE A 342 7.14 7.61 -7.08
CA PHE A 342 5.83 7.63 -7.73
C PHE A 342 5.84 8.55 -8.95
N GLU A 343 6.34 9.77 -8.80
CA GLU A 343 6.46 10.69 -9.93
C GLU A 343 7.48 10.20 -10.97
N LEU A 344 8.57 9.55 -10.57
CA LEU A 344 9.52 8.95 -11.50
C LEU A 344 8.86 7.96 -12.46
N PHE A 345 8.05 7.02 -11.94
CA PHE A 345 7.36 6.06 -12.82
C PHE A 345 6.34 6.77 -13.72
N ASN A 346 5.71 7.85 -13.23
CA ASN A 346 4.83 8.65 -14.07
C ASN A 346 5.57 9.31 -15.23
N GLU A 347 6.71 9.94 -14.93
CA GLU A 347 7.57 10.59 -15.90
C GLU A 347 8.11 9.59 -16.94
N ILE A 348 8.50 8.37 -16.53
CA ILE A 348 8.96 7.30 -17.45
C ILE A 348 7.89 6.91 -18.47
N GLU A 349 6.63 6.71 -18.02
CA GLU A 349 5.52 6.36 -18.92
C GLU A 349 5.19 7.50 -19.90
N GLU A 350 5.24 8.75 -19.42
CA GLU A 350 5.01 9.93 -20.25
C GLU A 350 6.12 10.11 -21.30
N LEU A 351 7.37 9.87 -20.92
CA LEU A 351 8.52 9.89 -21.83
C LEU A 351 8.43 8.78 -22.88
N ASP A 352 8.11 7.54 -22.51
CA ASP A 352 7.88 6.44 -23.47
C ASP A 352 6.77 6.82 -24.47
N THR A 353 5.68 7.39 -23.98
CA THR A 353 4.57 7.89 -24.81
C THR A 353 5.01 9.00 -25.75
N LEU A 354 5.77 9.97 -25.25
CA LEU A 354 6.29 11.09 -26.02
C LEU A 354 7.21 10.60 -27.14
N ILE A 355 8.13 9.67 -26.86
CA ILE A 355 9.04 9.10 -27.86
C ILE A 355 8.25 8.38 -28.95
N ARG A 356 7.31 7.50 -28.58
CA ARG A 356 6.45 6.78 -29.54
C ARG A 356 5.66 7.73 -30.42
N SER A 357 5.15 8.84 -29.85
CA SER A 357 4.39 9.85 -30.60
C SER A 357 5.16 10.49 -31.75
N LYS A 358 6.49 10.52 -31.67
CA LYS A 358 7.37 11.05 -32.73
C LYS A 358 7.73 10.02 -33.80
N LEU A 359 7.40 8.74 -33.58
CA LEU A 359 7.78 7.64 -34.44
C LEU A 359 6.64 7.11 -35.30
N TYR A 360 5.39 7.41 -34.96
CA TYR A 360 4.27 7.05 -35.82
C TYR A 360 4.36 7.77 -37.17
N LYS A 361 4.38 6.99 -38.25
CA LYS A 361 4.38 7.46 -39.64
C LYS A 361 2.97 7.60 -40.21
N ASN A 362 1.99 6.92 -39.61
CA ASN A 362 0.60 6.89 -40.05
C ASN A 362 -0.36 6.67 -38.86
N ASN A 363 -1.66 6.77 -39.12
CA ASN A 363 -2.68 6.63 -38.08
C ASN A 363 -2.81 5.18 -37.60
N GLU A 364 -2.56 4.21 -38.47
CA GLU A 364 -2.66 2.79 -38.17
C GLU A 364 -1.64 2.36 -37.10
N GLN A 365 -0.40 2.88 -37.16
CA GLN A 365 0.60 2.64 -36.12
C GLN A 365 0.21 3.24 -34.77
N LYS A 366 -0.38 4.45 -34.79
CA LYS A 366 -0.86 5.12 -33.57
C LYS A 366 -2.03 4.37 -32.95
N GLU A 367 -2.97 3.91 -33.77
CA GLU A 367 -4.14 3.14 -33.33
C GLU A 367 -3.74 1.76 -32.81
N LEU A 368 -2.82 1.05 -33.49
CA LEU A 368 -2.26 -0.21 -32.99
C LEU A 368 -1.63 -0.04 -31.61
N ASP A 369 -0.83 1.01 -31.41
CA ASP A 369 -0.18 1.27 -30.13
C ASP A 369 -1.20 1.64 -29.02
N LEU A 370 -2.25 2.41 -29.35
CA LEU A 370 -3.37 2.67 -28.45
C LEU A 370 -4.06 1.37 -28.01
N LEU A 371 -4.40 0.49 -28.95
CA LEU A 371 -5.09 -0.77 -28.69
C LEU A 371 -4.21 -1.74 -27.87
N VAL A 372 -2.90 -1.76 -28.11
CA VAL A 372 -1.94 -2.56 -27.34
C VAL A 372 -1.87 -2.09 -25.88
N ARG A 373 -1.76 -0.77 -25.65
CA ARG A 373 -1.77 -0.21 -24.29
C ARG A 373 -3.12 -0.43 -23.61
N GLY A 374 -4.19 -0.20 -24.36
CA GLY A 374 -5.56 -0.47 -23.94
C GLY A 374 -5.76 -1.90 -23.47
N LEU A 375 -5.20 -2.87 -24.20
CA LEU A 375 -5.30 -4.27 -23.84
C LEU A 375 -4.63 -4.55 -22.48
N LYS A 376 -3.44 -3.99 -22.22
CA LYS A 376 -2.77 -4.09 -20.91
C LYS A 376 -3.62 -3.48 -19.79
N VAL A 377 -4.29 -2.34 -20.05
CA VAL A 377 -5.19 -1.68 -19.09
C VAL A 377 -6.43 -2.55 -18.83
N MET A 378 -7.02 -3.13 -19.86
CA MET A 378 -8.17 -4.04 -19.76
C MET A 378 -7.83 -5.35 -19.05
N GLU A 379 -6.62 -5.89 -19.24
CA GLU A 379 -6.11 -7.03 -18.46
C GLU A 379 -6.02 -6.68 -16.97
N ARG A 380 -5.51 -5.48 -16.63
CA ARG A 380 -5.47 -5.00 -15.24
C ARG A 380 -6.86 -4.73 -14.67
N LEU A 381 -7.83 -4.28 -15.48
CA LEU A 381 -9.23 -4.13 -15.10
C LEU A 381 -9.83 -5.46 -14.63
N VAL A 382 -9.73 -6.51 -15.45
CA VAL A 382 -10.32 -7.83 -15.09
C VAL A 382 -9.55 -8.54 -13.99
N ASP A 383 -8.26 -8.20 -13.83
CA ASP A 383 -7.45 -8.70 -12.71
C ASP A 383 -7.67 -7.94 -11.41
N ILE A 384 -8.41 -6.83 -11.44
CA ILE A 384 -8.62 -5.94 -10.29
C ILE A 384 -7.27 -5.42 -9.77
N LYS A 385 -6.44 -4.97 -10.71
CA LYS A 385 -5.09 -4.45 -10.49
C LYS A 385 -4.86 -3.08 -11.12
N MET A 386 -5.93 -2.41 -11.57
CA MET A 386 -5.81 -1.05 -12.07
C MET A 386 -5.29 -0.13 -10.99
N VAL A 387 -4.36 0.73 -11.37
CA VAL A 387 -4.01 1.93 -10.62
C VAL A 387 -4.85 3.11 -11.12
N ASN A 388 -4.83 4.24 -10.39
CA ASN A 388 -5.62 5.42 -10.78
C ASN A 388 -5.35 5.88 -12.22
N LYS A 389 -4.11 5.81 -12.70
CA LYS A 389 -3.74 6.13 -14.09
C LYS A 389 -4.39 5.22 -15.13
N ASP A 390 -4.50 3.93 -14.83
CA ASP A 390 -5.21 2.98 -15.70
C ASP A 390 -6.68 3.39 -15.84
N LEU A 391 -7.29 3.79 -14.72
CA LEU A 391 -8.70 4.19 -14.70
C LEU A 391 -8.93 5.47 -15.50
N GLU A 392 -8.02 6.43 -15.42
CA GLU A 392 -8.03 7.63 -16.24
C GLU A 392 -7.87 7.32 -17.73
N PHE A 393 -6.91 6.45 -18.07
CA PHE A 393 -6.70 5.99 -19.44
C PHE A 393 -7.96 5.31 -19.99
N TYR A 394 -8.54 4.39 -19.22
CA TYR A 394 -9.76 3.70 -19.60
C TYR A 394 -10.92 4.67 -19.80
N LYS A 395 -11.17 5.59 -18.85
CA LYS A 395 -12.24 6.60 -18.97
C LYS A 395 -12.07 7.47 -20.20
N LYS A 396 -10.83 7.85 -20.53
CA LYS A 396 -10.51 8.68 -21.70
C LYS A 396 -10.73 7.95 -23.03
N HIS A 397 -10.52 6.64 -23.06
CA HIS A 397 -10.52 5.83 -24.27
C HIS A 397 -11.61 4.75 -24.32
N GLN A 398 -12.64 4.85 -23.48
CA GLN A 398 -13.64 3.80 -23.28
C GLN A 398 -14.34 3.39 -24.59
N ASP A 399 -14.53 4.33 -25.52
CA ASP A 399 -15.18 4.06 -26.80
C ASP A 399 -14.22 3.38 -27.78
N GLU A 400 -12.94 3.75 -27.78
CA GLU A 400 -11.90 3.12 -28.58
C GLU A 400 -11.53 1.71 -28.09
N LEU A 401 -11.77 1.42 -26.81
CA LEU A 401 -11.47 0.13 -26.18
C LEU A 401 -12.59 -0.91 -26.29
N LYS A 402 -13.69 -0.60 -26.97
CA LYS A 402 -14.77 -1.56 -27.23
C LYS A 402 -14.30 -2.69 -28.14
N THR A 403 -14.89 -3.86 -27.96
CA THR A 403 -14.46 -5.06 -28.65
C THR A 403 -14.62 -4.95 -30.18
N ASP A 404 -15.68 -4.29 -30.65
CA ASP A 404 -15.89 -4.05 -32.08
C ASP A 404 -14.77 -3.22 -32.71
N ARG A 405 -14.21 -2.24 -31.98
CA ARG A 405 -13.07 -1.44 -32.43
C ARG A 405 -11.83 -2.29 -32.62
N TYR A 406 -11.50 -3.15 -31.64
CA TYR A 406 -10.41 -4.12 -31.77
C TYR A 406 -10.60 -5.02 -32.99
N LEU A 407 -11.79 -5.61 -33.13
CA LEU A 407 -12.10 -6.53 -34.23
C LEU A 407 -11.98 -5.86 -35.60
N ASN A 408 -12.57 -4.68 -35.75
CA ASN A 408 -12.59 -3.96 -37.02
C ASN A 408 -11.17 -3.55 -37.43
N PHE A 409 -10.38 -3.01 -36.48
CA PHE A 409 -8.99 -2.66 -36.72
C PHE A 409 -8.16 -3.89 -37.11
N ILE A 410 -8.23 -4.96 -36.32
CA ILE A 410 -7.42 -6.17 -36.57
C ILE A 410 -7.75 -6.78 -37.93
N LYS A 411 -9.04 -6.92 -38.28
CA LYS A 411 -9.45 -7.49 -39.57
C LYS A 411 -8.98 -6.64 -40.75
N ALA A 412 -9.19 -5.32 -40.69
CA ALA A 412 -8.81 -4.41 -41.76
C ALA A 412 -7.30 -4.43 -42.00
N GLU A 413 -6.49 -4.36 -40.94
CA GLU A 413 -5.03 -4.30 -41.08
C GLU A 413 -4.41 -5.67 -41.40
N ALA A 414 -5.01 -6.76 -40.93
CA ALA A 414 -4.60 -8.11 -41.30
C ALA A 414 -4.81 -8.37 -42.80
N GLU A 415 -5.96 -7.96 -43.35
CA GLU A 415 -6.25 -8.07 -44.79
C GLU A 415 -5.29 -7.22 -45.63
N LYS A 416 -5.08 -5.95 -45.27
CA LYS A 416 -4.16 -5.05 -45.97
C LYS A 416 -2.71 -5.55 -45.94
N SER A 417 -2.29 -6.14 -44.83
CA SER A 417 -0.90 -6.56 -44.61
C SER A 417 -0.63 -8.02 -45.00
N GLY A 418 -1.66 -8.78 -45.42
CA GLY A 418 -1.55 -10.21 -45.73
C GLY A 418 -1.19 -11.08 -44.52
N VAL A 419 -1.47 -10.61 -43.29
CA VAL A 419 -1.14 -11.32 -42.05
C VAL A 419 -2.30 -12.22 -41.65
N SER A 420 -2.01 -13.49 -41.39
CA SER A 420 -3.02 -14.40 -40.84
C SER A 420 -3.22 -14.12 -39.35
N VAL A 421 -4.46 -13.80 -38.97
CA VAL A 421 -4.86 -13.58 -37.57
C VAL A 421 -6.00 -14.54 -37.21
N SER A 422 -5.92 -15.12 -36.02
CA SER A 422 -6.99 -15.92 -35.44
C SER A 422 -7.61 -15.13 -34.29
N LEU A 423 -8.93 -14.97 -34.33
CA LEU A 423 -9.70 -14.24 -33.34
C LEU A 423 -10.71 -15.18 -32.66
N PRO A 424 -10.97 -15.00 -31.35
CA PRO A 424 -12.02 -15.75 -30.66
C PRO A 424 -13.40 -15.47 -31.26
N ALA A 425 -14.24 -16.52 -31.40
CA ALA A 425 -15.53 -16.44 -32.07
C ALA A 425 -16.58 -15.55 -31.36
N ASP A 426 -16.45 -15.38 -30.05
CA ASP A 426 -17.47 -14.78 -29.17
C ASP A 426 -16.97 -13.55 -28.39
N ILE A 427 -15.95 -12.86 -28.91
CA ILE A 427 -15.32 -11.78 -28.17
C ILE A 427 -16.29 -10.64 -27.79
N ALA A 428 -17.35 -10.42 -28.57
CA ALA A 428 -18.34 -9.37 -28.33
C ALA A 428 -19.08 -9.49 -26.98
N TYR A 429 -19.10 -10.69 -26.38
CA TYR A 429 -19.64 -10.88 -25.02
C TYR A 429 -18.81 -10.17 -23.95
N LEU A 430 -17.54 -9.85 -24.22
CA LEU A 430 -16.70 -9.12 -23.30
C LEU A 430 -17.34 -7.77 -22.91
N ASP A 431 -17.85 -7.02 -23.89
CA ASP A 431 -18.48 -5.70 -23.67
C ASP A 431 -19.74 -5.77 -22.79
N VAL A 432 -20.36 -6.95 -22.66
CA VAL A 432 -21.50 -7.19 -21.74
C VAL A 432 -21.03 -7.24 -20.29
N TYR A 433 -19.82 -7.76 -20.04
CA TYR A 433 -19.29 -8.01 -18.70
C TYR A 433 -18.35 -6.90 -18.20
N ILE A 434 -17.67 -6.18 -19.10
CA ILE A 434 -16.80 -5.03 -18.78
C ILE A 434 -17.45 -4.04 -17.79
N PRO A 435 -18.72 -3.65 -17.95
CA PRO A 435 -19.37 -2.72 -17.02
C PRO A 435 -19.30 -3.14 -15.55
N ALA A 436 -19.36 -4.44 -15.22
CA ALA A 436 -19.27 -4.91 -13.84
C ALA A 436 -17.90 -4.64 -13.21
N TRP A 437 -16.80 -4.85 -13.96
CA TRP A 437 -15.46 -4.46 -13.49
C TRP A 437 -15.29 -2.95 -13.42
N VAL A 438 -15.88 -2.19 -14.35
CA VAL A 438 -15.84 -0.72 -14.30
C VAL A 438 -16.60 -0.19 -13.08
N ASP A 439 -17.75 -0.77 -12.77
CA ASP A 439 -18.55 -0.43 -11.60
C ASP A 439 -17.80 -0.74 -10.30
N PHE A 440 -17.01 -1.83 -10.24
CA PHE A 440 -16.14 -2.10 -9.11
C PHE A 440 -15.22 -0.89 -8.81
N TYR A 441 -14.55 -0.35 -9.83
CA TYR A 441 -13.67 0.81 -9.65
C TYR A 441 -14.41 2.12 -9.42
N ARG A 442 -15.56 2.30 -10.07
CA ARG A 442 -16.39 3.49 -9.87
C ARG A 442 -16.91 3.56 -8.44
N VAL A 443 -17.41 2.46 -7.89
CA VAL A 443 -17.92 2.41 -6.51
C VAL A 443 -16.77 2.49 -5.51
N ALA A 444 -15.60 1.89 -5.80
CA ALA A 444 -14.41 2.09 -4.98
C ALA A 444 -14.05 3.57 -4.82
N GLY A 445 -14.15 4.37 -5.89
CA GLY A 445 -13.94 5.82 -5.81
C GLY A 445 -15.00 6.57 -5.00
N LEU A 446 -16.25 6.11 -5.00
CA LEU A 446 -17.31 6.70 -4.15
C LEU A 446 -17.08 6.42 -2.65
N ARG A 447 -16.41 5.31 -2.32
CA ARG A 447 -16.06 4.97 -0.93
C ARG A 447 -15.04 5.95 -0.34
N ASP A 448 -14.18 6.56 -1.15
CA ASP A 448 -13.14 7.50 -0.67
C ASP A 448 -13.73 8.66 0.16
N GLU A 449 -14.83 9.27 -0.32
CA GLU A 449 -15.48 10.37 0.38
C GLU A 449 -16.11 9.90 1.71
N ALA A 450 -16.71 8.70 1.71
CA ALA A 450 -17.27 8.10 2.91
C ALA A 450 -16.18 7.82 3.96
N MET A 451 -15.03 7.27 3.53
CA MET A 451 -13.88 6.99 4.40
C MET A 451 -13.36 8.25 5.08
N ILE A 452 -13.18 9.36 4.33
CA ILE A 452 -12.76 10.65 4.91
C ILE A 452 -13.80 11.14 5.91
N ARG A 453 -15.06 11.18 5.51
CA ARG A 453 -16.16 11.68 6.36
C ARG A 453 -16.25 10.90 7.66
N ASN A 454 -16.18 9.57 7.60
CA ASN A 454 -16.27 8.70 8.76
C ASN A 454 -15.02 8.80 9.66
N THR A 455 -13.82 8.95 9.06
CA THR A 455 -12.58 9.18 9.82
C THR A 455 -12.63 10.52 10.58
N LEU A 456 -13.06 11.60 9.93
CA LEU A 456 -13.19 12.91 10.59
C LEU A 456 -14.26 12.89 11.69
N LYS A 457 -15.37 12.19 11.45
CA LYS A 457 -16.41 11.97 12.45
C LYS A 457 -15.85 11.22 13.67
N MET A 458 -15.12 10.12 13.46
CA MET A 458 -14.44 9.36 14.52
C MET A 458 -13.51 10.24 15.34
N ILE A 459 -12.65 11.04 14.70
CA ILE A 459 -11.72 11.96 15.37
C ILE A 459 -12.49 12.93 16.27
N LYS A 460 -13.54 13.56 15.73
CA LYS A 460 -14.37 14.55 16.44
C LYS A 460 -15.13 13.94 17.61
N GLU A 461 -15.79 12.81 17.42
CA GLU A 461 -16.61 12.15 18.46
C GLU A 461 -15.75 11.66 19.65
N ASN A 462 -14.47 11.38 19.41
CA ASN A 462 -13.52 10.97 20.45
C ASN A 462 -12.67 12.13 20.99
N ASN A 463 -12.98 13.39 20.63
CA ASN A 463 -12.25 14.60 21.03
C ASN A 463 -10.74 14.52 20.76
N ARG A 464 -10.35 13.94 19.63
CA ARG A 464 -8.93 13.82 19.21
C ARG A 464 -8.59 14.84 18.14
N LYS A 465 -7.29 15.11 17.99
CA LYS A 465 -6.73 15.91 16.88
C LYS A 465 -6.07 15.03 15.81
N ILE A 466 -5.56 13.88 16.22
CA ILE A 466 -4.88 12.92 15.35
C ILE A 466 -5.78 11.70 15.21
N GLY A 467 -5.98 11.23 13.98
CA GLY A 467 -6.58 9.94 13.70
C GLY A 467 -5.84 9.22 12.59
N VAL A 468 -5.81 7.89 12.68
CA VAL A 468 -5.28 7.06 11.59
C VAL A 468 -6.41 6.61 10.67
N MET A 469 -6.11 6.48 9.39
CA MET A 469 -6.93 5.81 8.39
C MET A 469 -6.08 4.72 7.72
N VAL A 470 -6.52 3.47 7.81
CA VAL A 470 -5.87 2.31 7.17
C VAL A 470 -6.71 1.87 5.97
N THR A 471 -6.20 2.07 4.75
CA THR A 471 -6.92 1.73 3.50
C THR A 471 -6.00 1.17 2.44
N GLY A 472 -6.57 0.44 1.49
CA GLY A 472 -5.93 -0.03 0.28
C GLY A 472 -5.20 1.08 -0.46
N GLY A 473 -4.03 0.75 -1.01
CA GLY A 473 -3.19 1.71 -1.73
C GLY A 473 -3.88 2.41 -2.91
N PHE A 474 -4.94 1.79 -3.49
CA PHE A 474 -5.76 2.35 -4.57
C PHE A 474 -6.39 3.70 -4.18
N HIS A 475 -6.91 3.81 -2.96
CA HIS A 475 -7.64 4.99 -2.45
C HIS A 475 -6.73 6.21 -2.23
N THR A 476 -5.43 5.99 -2.00
CA THR A 476 -4.45 7.02 -1.59
C THR A 476 -4.53 8.31 -2.39
N ARG A 477 -4.59 8.24 -3.72
CA ARG A 477 -4.53 9.42 -4.59
C ARG A 477 -5.72 10.34 -4.39
N GLU A 478 -6.93 9.79 -4.39
CA GLU A 478 -8.15 10.58 -4.22
C GLU A 478 -8.31 11.04 -2.78
N LEU A 479 -7.94 10.20 -1.81
CA LEU A 479 -7.92 10.59 -0.40
C LEU A 479 -7.01 11.81 -0.16
N THR A 480 -5.76 11.77 -0.62
CA THR A 480 -4.83 12.90 -0.42
C THR A 480 -5.26 14.15 -1.19
N ARG A 481 -5.79 14.02 -2.42
CA ARG A 481 -6.36 15.15 -3.17
C ARG A 481 -7.48 15.84 -2.39
N MET A 482 -8.46 15.07 -1.91
CA MET A 482 -9.59 15.61 -1.15
C MET A 482 -9.17 16.23 0.19
N LEU A 483 -8.19 15.63 0.88
CA LEU A 483 -7.65 16.19 2.12
C LEU A 483 -6.93 17.53 1.86
N LYS A 484 -6.11 17.63 0.81
CA LYS A 484 -5.49 18.89 0.37
C LYS A 484 -6.54 19.97 0.08
N GLU A 485 -7.57 19.63 -0.70
CA GLU A 485 -8.64 20.56 -1.05
C GLU A 485 -9.41 21.08 0.17
N LYS A 486 -9.55 20.25 1.21
CA LYS A 486 -10.16 20.63 2.49
C LYS A 486 -9.19 21.32 3.45
N GLY A 487 -7.91 21.48 3.09
CA GLY A 487 -6.88 22.06 3.96
C GLY A 487 -6.56 21.20 5.18
N ILE A 488 -6.85 19.90 5.14
CA ILE A 488 -6.58 18.96 6.24
C ILE A 488 -5.15 18.44 6.14
N SER A 489 -4.41 18.52 7.24
CA SER A 489 -3.05 18.00 7.30
C SER A 489 -3.05 16.47 7.24
N TYR A 490 -2.07 15.89 6.53
CA TYR A 490 -1.93 14.44 6.50
C TYR A 490 -0.50 13.95 6.33
N ILE A 491 -0.30 12.69 6.70
CA ILE A 491 0.94 11.93 6.50
C ILE A 491 0.57 10.61 5.83
N VAL A 492 1.23 10.26 4.73
CA VAL A 492 1.05 8.96 4.06
C VAL A 492 2.20 8.04 4.42
N ILE A 493 1.89 6.85 4.92
CA ILE A 493 2.85 5.82 5.29
C ILE A 493 2.59 4.56 4.46
N THR A 494 3.65 4.03 3.85
CA THR A 494 3.62 2.74 3.15
C THR A 494 4.36 1.70 3.99
N PRO A 495 3.69 0.63 4.47
CA PRO A 495 4.36 -0.47 5.16
C PRO A 495 5.40 -1.15 4.26
N LEU A 496 6.47 -1.64 4.87
CA LEU A 496 7.49 -2.41 4.18
C LEU A 496 6.94 -3.80 3.81
N ILE A 497 7.20 -4.21 2.57
CA ILE A 497 6.96 -5.57 2.09
C ILE A 497 8.22 -6.02 1.38
N THR A 498 8.94 -6.97 1.96
CA THR A 498 10.16 -7.54 1.37
C THR A 498 9.87 -8.84 0.62
N LYS A 499 8.78 -9.54 1.00
CA LYS A 499 8.41 -10.83 0.42
C LYS A 499 7.19 -10.69 -0.48
N ASN A 500 7.36 -11.07 -1.75
CA ASN A 500 6.24 -11.16 -2.69
C ASN A 500 5.49 -12.49 -2.55
N ILE A 501 4.89 -12.73 -1.38
CA ILE A 501 4.06 -13.91 -1.11
C ILE A 501 2.60 -13.50 -1.28
N PRO A 502 1.83 -14.17 -2.17
CA PRO A 502 0.41 -13.93 -2.30
C PRO A 502 -0.32 -14.20 -0.98
N GLY A 503 -1.02 -13.19 -0.44
CA GLY A 503 -1.88 -13.35 0.72
C GLY A 503 -3.22 -14.02 0.37
N PRO A 504 -3.99 -14.50 1.37
CA PRO A 504 -5.26 -15.18 1.15
C PRO A 504 -6.43 -14.24 0.80
N TYR A 505 -6.16 -13.00 0.37
CA TYR A 505 -7.18 -11.97 0.13
C TYR A 505 -8.33 -12.45 -0.79
N PHE A 506 -8.01 -12.93 -2.00
CA PHE A 506 -9.01 -13.44 -2.92
C PHE A 506 -9.69 -14.72 -2.40
N ASP A 507 -8.97 -15.55 -1.64
CA ASP A 507 -9.55 -16.74 -1.00
C ASP A 507 -10.64 -16.33 0.00
N ARG A 508 -10.42 -15.25 0.77
CA ARG A 508 -11.43 -14.70 1.70
C ARG A 508 -12.62 -14.10 0.95
N LEU A 509 -12.38 -13.27 -0.06
CA LEU A 509 -13.44 -12.64 -0.86
C LEU A 509 -14.33 -13.65 -1.59
N THR A 510 -13.77 -14.80 -1.97
CA THR A 510 -14.50 -15.89 -2.64
C THR A 510 -15.13 -16.89 -1.66
N GLY A 511 -15.02 -16.66 -0.35
CA GLY A 511 -15.59 -17.52 0.69
C GLY A 511 -14.89 -18.87 0.83
N LYS A 512 -13.65 -19.01 0.35
CA LYS A 512 -12.88 -20.25 0.47
C LYS A 512 -12.61 -20.55 1.95
N LYS A 513 -12.90 -21.76 2.39
CA LYS A 513 -12.71 -22.18 3.79
C LYS A 513 -11.24 -22.37 4.14
N SER A 514 -10.80 -21.89 5.32
CA SER A 514 -9.48 -22.18 5.88
C SER A 514 -9.38 -23.63 6.40
N ALA A 515 -8.18 -24.06 6.78
CA ALA A 515 -7.99 -25.36 7.44
C ALA A 515 -8.80 -25.44 8.74
N LEU A 516 -8.80 -24.36 9.54
CA LEU A 516 -9.60 -24.28 10.76
C LEU A 516 -11.10 -24.33 10.48
N ASP A 517 -11.60 -23.67 9.42
CA ASP A 517 -13.04 -23.73 9.08
C ASP A 517 -13.47 -25.17 8.78
N LYS A 518 -12.67 -25.89 8.00
CA LYS A 518 -12.94 -27.29 7.66
C LYS A 518 -12.92 -28.17 8.91
N PHE A 519 -11.92 -27.96 9.78
CA PHE A 519 -11.82 -28.68 11.05
C PHE A 519 -13.04 -28.40 11.96
N MET A 520 -13.48 -27.15 12.07
CA MET A 520 -14.66 -26.79 12.87
C MET A 520 -15.96 -27.39 12.30
N GLU A 521 -16.09 -27.47 10.98
CA GLU A 521 -17.22 -28.16 10.33
C GLU A 521 -17.21 -29.66 10.60
N GLU A 522 -16.05 -30.31 10.49
CA GLU A 522 -15.88 -31.72 10.84
C GLU A 522 -16.22 -31.98 12.32
N LEU A 523 -15.74 -31.12 13.22
CA LEU A 523 -16.04 -31.21 14.66
C LEU A 523 -17.53 -31.04 14.95
N ASN A 524 -18.18 -30.06 14.32
CA ASN A 524 -19.62 -29.83 14.45
C ASN A 524 -20.46 -30.95 13.81
N ALA A 525 -19.96 -31.64 12.79
CA ALA A 525 -20.61 -32.81 12.20
C ALA A 525 -20.53 -34.05 13.11
N VAL A 526 -19.46 -34.16 13.91
CA VAL A 526 -19.24 -35.28 14.85
C VAL A 526 -19.90 -35.04 16.22
N VAL A 527 -20.11 -33.78 16.62
CA VAL A 527 -20.78 -33.41 17.87
C VAL A 527 -22.16 -32.83 17.56
N PRO A 528 -23.24 -33.64 17.49
CA PRO A 528 -24.58 -33.10 17.28
C PRO A 528 -24.95 -32.17 18.45
N ASN A 529 -25.32 -30.94 18.09
CA ASN A 529 -25.75 -29.86 18.97
C ASN A 529 -26.77 -30.37 20.01
N LYS A 530 -26.33 -30.57 21.26
CA LYS A 530 -27.20 -30.98 22.38
C LYS A 530 -27.97 -29.82 23.03
N THR A 531 -28.02 -28.66 22.39
CA THR A 531 -28.65 -27.44 22.93
C THR A 531 -29.64 -26.82 21.94
N ALA A 532 -30.55 -27.63 21.41
CA ALA A 532 -31.80 -27.17 20.81
C ALA A 532 -32.97 -27.91 21.47
N ASN A 533 -33.14 -27.69 22.78
CA ASN A 533 -34.36 -27.88 23.57
C ASN A 533 -34.00 -27.74 25.05
N ARG A 534 -34.00 -26.50 25.56
CA ARG A 534 -34.32 -26.17 26.95
C ARG A 534 -34.54 -24.69 27.13
#